data_AF-X1VQW5-F1
#
_entry.id   AF-X1VQW5-F1
#
_cell.length_a   1.000
_cell.length_b   1.000
_cell.length_c   1.000
_cell.angle_alpha   90.00
_cell.angle_beta   90.00
_cell.angle_gamma   90.00
#
_symmetry.space_group_name_H-M   'P 1'
#
loop_
_entity.id
_entity.type
_entity.pdbx_description
1 polymer ?
#
loop_
_entity_poly.entity_id
_entity_poly.type
_entity_poly.pdbx_seq_one_letter_code
_entity_poly.pdbx_strand_id
1 'polypeptide(L)' 'MQYSISNWIYATEDLEKSLQRLAKYKYDAVELEGEPGKEKYEPKKVKKMLQRYGLKVSSIAGMYPWKEEIKRD' A
#
# COMPACT_ATOMS: atom_id res chain seq x y z
N MET A 1 9.62 9.43 -15.07
CA MET A 1 9.36 8.01 -14.72
C MET A 1 8.77 8.01 -13.33
N GLN A 2 7.72 7.21 -13.06
CA GLN A 2 7.15 7.06 -11.72
C GLN A 2 7.53 5.69 -11.16
N TYR A 3 8.20 5.64 -10.01
CA TYR A 3 8.58 4.41 -9.33
C TYR A 3 7.73 4.22 -8.07
N SER A 4 7.10 3.05 -7.97
CA SER A 4 6.30 2.62 -6.81
C SER A 4 6.73 1.24 -6.36
N ILE A 5 6.46 0.92 -5.10
CA ILE A 5 6.68 -0.41 -4.55
C ILE A 5 5.53 -0.79 -3.62
N SER A 6 5.15 -2.07 -3.63
CA SER A 6 4.16 -2.61 -2.72
C SER A 6 4.74 -2.72 -1.32
N ASN A 7 4.07 -2.17 -0.31
CA ASN A 7 4.53 -2.29 1.07
C ASN A 7 4.39 -3.72 1.62
N TRP A 8 3.61 -4.57 0.94
CA TRP A 8 3.44 -5.99 1.27
C TRP A 8 4.79 -6.72 1.32
N ILE A 9 5.75 -6.36 0.47
CA ILE A 9 7.06 -7.04 0.41
C ILE A 9 7.86 -6.94 1.72
N TYR A 10 7.51 -5.98 2.58
CA TYR A 10 8.15 -5.77 3.88
C TYR A 10 7.45 -6.47 5.04
N ALA A 11 6.45 -7.32 4.75
CA ALA A 11 5.72 -8.17 5.68
C ALA A 11 5.18 -7.42 6.92
N THR A 12 5.82 -7.57 8.07
CA THR A 12 5.39 -7.00 9.36
C THR A 12 6.04 -5.64 9.66
N GLU A 13 6.74 -5.04 8.70
CA GLU A 13 7.35 -3.73 8.91
C GLU A 13 6.29 -2.64 9.10
N ASP A 14 6.55 -1.73 10.04
CA ASP A 14 5.75 -0.53 10.21
C ASP A 14 5.71 0.32 8.92
N LEU A 15 4.52 0.83 8.60
CA LEU A 15 4.30 1.61 7.38
C LEU A 15 5.18 2.87 7.35
N GLU A 16 5.32 3.59 8.46
CA GLU A 16 6.13 4.81 8.50
C GLU A 16 7.59 4.52 8.19
N LYS A 17 8.14 3.42 8.72
CA LYS A 17 9.49 2.96 8.41
C LYS A 17 9.67 2.64 6.91
N SER A 18 8.68 2.01 6.28
CA SER A 18 8.67 1.82 4.83
C SER A 18 8.67 3.16 4.08
N LEU A 19 7.78 4.10 4.43
CA LEU A 19 7.69 5.41 3.77
C LEU A 19 8.98 6.23 3.91
N GLN A 20 9.63 6.21 5.07
CA GLN A 20 10.94 6.83 5.29
C GLN A 20 11.99 6.29 4.31
N ARG A 21 12.01 4.97 4.10
CA ARG A 21 12.91 4.32 3.14
C ARG A 21 12.62 4.78 1.72
N LEU A 22 11.35 4.77 1.31
CA LEU A 22 10.94 5.18 -0.03
C LEU A 22 11.33 6.63 -0.34
N ALA A 23 11.11 7.54 0.61
CA ALA A 23 11.52 8.93 0.50
C ALA A 23 13.05 9.08 0.39
N LYS A 24 13.82 8.35 1.23
CA LYS A 24 15.29 8.35 1.18
C LYS A 24 15.83 7.95 -0.19
N TYR A 25 15.20 6.98 -0.84
CA TYR A 25 15.60 6.48 -2.16
C TYR A 25 14.84 7.13 -3.33
N LYS A 26 14.08 8.21 -3.08
CA LYS A 26 13.41 9.03 -4.10
C LYS A 26 12.38 8.25 -4.95
N TYR A 27 11.65 7.32 -4.34
CA TYR A 27 10.44 6.76 -4.93
C TYR A 27 9.34 7.83 -4.98
N ASP A 28 8.41 7.67 -5.92
CA ASP A 28 7.30 8.61 -6.12
C ASP A 28 6.05 8.19 -5.35
N ALA A 29 5.85 6.89 -5.16
CA ALA A 29 4.63 6.33 -4.58
C ALA A 29 4.86 5.02 -3.81
N VAL A 30 3.82 4.61 -3.09
CA VAL A 30 3.68 3.30 -2.45
C VAL A 30 2.38 2.66 -2.92
N GLU A 31 2.41 1.34 -3.15
CA GLU A 31 1.20 0.53 -3.21
C GLU A 31 0.91 -0.02 -1.81
N LEU A 32 -0.33 0.15 -1.35
CA LEU A 32 -0.74 -0.23 0.00
C LEU A 32 -1.44 -1.59 -0.02
N GLU A 33 -1.02 -2.52 0.84
CA GLU A 33 -1.79 -3.73 1.15
C GLU A 33 -3.13 -3.34 1.80
N GLY A 34 -4.24 -3.69 1.17
CA GLY A 34 -5.60 -3.43 1.65
C GLY A 34 -6.50 -4.63 1.41
N GLU A 35 -6.42 -5.62 2.30
CA GLU A 35 -7.30 -6.79 2.31
C GLU A 35 -8.76 -6.40 2.60
N PRO A 36 -9.74 -6.83 1.77
CA PRO A 36 -11.15 -6.61 2.06
C PRO A 36 -11.56 -7.17 3.42
N GLY A 37 -12.29 -6.37 4.21
CA GLY A 37 -12.79 -6.79 5.53
C GLY A 37 -11.75 -6.84 6.65
N LYS A 38 -10.49 -6.42 6.41
CA LYS A 38 -9.46 -6.26 7.45
C LYS A 38 -9.09 -4.79 7.60
N GLU A 39 -9.40 -4.20 8.75
CA GLU A 39 -8.97 -2.83 9.06
C GLU A 39 -7.49 -2.81 9.43
N LYS A 40 -6.62 -2.47 8.46
CA LYS A 40 -5.16 -2.34 8.67
C LYS A 40 -4.70 -0.90 8.88
N TYR A 41 -5.37 0.08 8.26
CA TYR A 41 -4.93 1.46 8.26
C TYR A 41 -6.03 2.42 8.72
N GLU A 42 -5.62 3.51 9.38
CA GLU A 42 -6.45 4.69 9.55
C GLU A 42 -6.17 5.69 8.41
N PRO A 43 -7.11 5.96 7.48
CA PRO A 43 -6.84 6.77 6.29
C PRO A 43 -6.30 8.17 6.57
N LYS A 44 -6.76 8.82 7.65
CA LYS A 44 -6.29 10.15 8.05
C LYS A 44 -4.82 10.14 8.48
N LYS A 45 -4.38 9.10 9.20
CA LYS A 45 -2.98 8.93 9.60
C LYS A 45 -2.10 8.65 8.39
N VAL A 46 -2.51 7.74 7.52
CA VAL A 46 -1.77 7.41 6.29
C VAL A 46 -1.58 8.64 5.40
N LYS A 47 -2.64 9.43 5.19
CA LYS A 47 -2.55 10.67 4.41
C LYS A 47 -1.52 11.66 4.98
N LYS A 48 -1.48 11.83 6.31
CA LYS A 48 -0.51 12.71 6.98
C LYS A 48 0.93 12.20 6.81
N MET A 49 1.15 10.89 6.91
CA MET A 49 2.48 10.29 6.69
C MET A 49 2.96 10.46 5.25
N LEU A 50 2.10 10.19 4.27
CA LEU A 50 2.42 10.36 2.85
C LEU A 50 2.80 11.81 2.53
N GLN A 51 2.04 12.79 3.05
CA GLN A 51 2.35 14.21 2.91
C GLN A 51 3.71 14.59 3.53
N ARG A 52 4.02 14.06 4.72
CA ARG A 52 5.31 14.28 5.39
C ARG A 52 6.50 13.80 4.55
N TYR A 53 6.34 12.71 3.81
CA TYR A 53 7.40 12.09 3.01
C TYR A 53 7.36 12.43 1.52
N GLY A 54 6.40 13.24 1.07
CA GLY A 54 6.25 13.61 -0.34
C GLY A 54 5.84 12.45 -1.25
N LEU A 55 5.22 11.41 -0.70
CA LEU A 55 4.83 10.19 -1.43
C LEU A 55 3.33 10.20 -1.79
N LYS A 56 2.98 9.49 -2.86
CA LYS A 56 1.58 9.22 -3.25
C LYS A 56 1.21 7.76 -3.00
N VAL A 57 -0.08 7.45 -3.05
CA VAL A 57 -0.55 6.06 -3.20
C VAL A 57 -0.70 5.78 -4.69
N SER A 58 -0.09 4.71 -5.21
CA SER A 58 -0.26 4.29 -6.62
C SER A 58 -1.48 3.39 -6.81
N SER A 59 -1.71 2.48 -5.86
CA SER A 59 -2.69 1.40 -5.94
C SER A 59 -2.94 0.83 -4.54
N ILE A 60 -4.01 0.03 -4.41
CA ILE A 60 -4.29 -0.79 -3.22
C ILE A 60 -4.23 -2.26 -3.67
N ALA A 61 -3.33 -3.04 -3.08
CA ALA A 61 -3.20 -4.47 -3.33
C ALA A 61 -4.00 -5.26 -2.29
N GLY A 62 -4.95 -6.06 -2.73
CA GLY A 62 -5.69 -6.97 -1.88
C GLY A 62 -5.97 -8.27 -2.62
N MET A 63 -6.05 -9.36 -1.87
CA MET A 63 -6.54 -10.63 -2.37
C MET A 63 -8.06 -10.62 -2.29
N TYR A 64 -8.70 -10.85 -3.44
CA TYR A 64 -10.12 -11.18 -3.46
C TYR A 64 -10.25 -12.69 -3.27
N PRO A 65 -10.78 -13.18 -2.12
CA PRO A 65 -11.06 -14.60 -1.98
C PRO A 65 -12.25 -14.94 -2.88
N TRP A 66 -11.99 -15.67 -3.96
CA TRP A 66 -13.03 -16.26 -4.80
C TRP A 66 -13.89 -17.17 -3.92
N LYS A 67 -15.11 -16.73 -3.58
CA LYS A 67 -16.08 -17.53 -2.82
C LYS A 67 -16.92 -18.45 -3.72
N GLU A 68 -16.97 -18.18 -5.02
CA GLU A 68 -17.79 -18.91 -5.98
C GLU A 68 -16.95 -19.22 -7.23
N GLU A 69 -17.09 -20.42 -7.80
CA GLU A 69 -16.52 -20.73 -9.11
C GLU A 69 -17.18 -19.82 -10.16
N ILE A 70 -16.38 -19.07 -10.92
CA ILE A 70 -16.88 -18.44 -12.15
C ILE A 70 -17.22 -19.58 -13.11
N LYS A 71 -18.51 -19.84 -13.31
CA LYS A 71 -18.92 -20.53 -14.54
C LYS A 71 -18.64 -19.58 -15.70
N ARG A 72 -17.61 -19.91 -16.47
CA ARG A 72 -17.34 -19.24 -17.74
C ARG A 72 -18.32 -19.84 -18.75
N ASP A 73 -19.25 -19.01 -19.21
CA ASP A 73 -20.13 -19.33 -20.34
C ASP A 73 -19.34 -19.42 -21.64
#